data_AF-B7NKC6-F1
#
_entry.id   AF-B7NKC6-F1
#
_cell.length_a   1.000
_cell.length_b   1.000
_cell.length_c   1.000
_cell.angle_alpha   90.00
_cell.angle_beta   90.00
_cell.angle_gamma   90.00
#
_symmetry.space_group_name_H-M   'P 1'
#
loop_
_entity.id
_entity.type
_entity.pdbx_description
1 polymer ?
#
loop_
_entity_poly.entity_id
_entity_poly.type
_entity_poly.pdbx_seq_one_letter_code
_entity_poly.pdbx_strand_id
1 'polypeptide(L)'
;MAKNYYDITLALAGICQSARLVQQLAHQGHCDGDALHVSLNSIIDMNPSSTLAVFGGSEANLRVGLETLLGVLNASSRQGLNAELTRYTLSLMVLERKLSSAKGALDTLGNRINGLQRQLEHFDLQSETLMSAMAAIYVDVISPLGPRIQVTGSPAVLQSPQVQAKVRATLLAGIRAAVLWHQVGGGRLQLMFSRNRLTTQAKQILAHLTPEL
;
A
#
# COMPACT_ATOMS: atom_id res chain seq x y z
N MET A 1 -19.81 9.26 3.77
CA MET A 1 -18.78 10.07 4.48
C MET A 1 -18.53 11.33 3.68
N ALA A 2 -18.57 12.51 4.29
CA ALA A 2 -18.20 13.74 3.60
C ALA A 2 -16.69 13.70 3.30
N LYS A 3 -16.30 14.08 2.08
CA LYS A 3 -14.89 14.15 1.66
C LYS A 3 -14.11 15.05 2.62
N ASN A 4 -13.09 14.49 3.27
CA ASN A 4 -12.22 15.22 4.19
C ASN A 4 -10.74 14.87 3.93
N TYR A 5 -9.83 15.76 4.30
CA TYR A 5 -8.39 15.55 4.08
C TYR A 5 -7.77 14.54 5.05
N TYR A 6 -8.41 14.26 6.18
CA TYR A 6 -7.95 13.26 7.15
C TYR A 6 -7.96 11.86 6.50
N ASP A 7 -9.12 11.41 6.03
CA ASP A 7 -9.30 10.11 5.39
C ASP A 7 -8.44 9.97 4.13
N ILE A 8 -8.38 11.01 3.30
CA ILE A 8 -7.55 11.01 2.09
C ILE A 8 -6.06 10.83 2.45
N THR A 9 -5.59 11.51 3.49
CA THR A 9 -4.19 11.39 3.95
C THR A 9 -3.90 10.01 4.50
N LEU A 10 -4.78 9.41 5.31
CA LEU A 10 -4.60 8.06 5.82
C LEU A 10 -4.53 7.02 4.69
N ALA A 11 -5.46 7.10 3.73
CA ALA A 11 -5.46 6.18 2.60
C ALA A 11 -4.22 6.34 1.71
N LEU A 12 -3.77 7.58 1.47
CA LEU A 12 -2.53 7.85 0.74
C LEU A 12 -1.30 7.33 1.50
N ALA A 13 -1.27 7.47 2.83
CA ALA A 13 -0.22 6.90 3.67
C ALA A 13 -0.16 5.37 3.52
N GLY A 14 -1.29 4.68 3.41
CA GLY A 14 -1.33 3.24 3.12
C GLY A 14 -0.64 2.87 1.79
N ILE A 15 -0.82 3.68 0.73
CA ILE A 15 -0.12 3.47 -0.55
C ILE A 15 1.39 3.68 -0.37
N CYS A 16 1.79 4.76 0.32
CA CYS A 16 3.20 5.06 0.58
C CYS A 16 3.86 4.02 1.50
N GLN A 17 3.14 3.46 2.47
CA GLN A 17 3.61 2.39 3.34
C GLN A 17 3.98 1.15 2.52
N SER A 18 3.08 0.72 1.62
CA SER A 18 3.38 -0.36 0.68
C SER A 18 4.63 -0.07 -0.17
N ALA A 19 4.75 1.15 -0.72
CA ALA A 19 5.92 1.55 -1.50
C ALA A 19 7.23 1.46 -0.69
N ARG A 20 7.21 1.89 0.57
CA ARG A 20 8.37 1.82 1.47
C ARG A 20 8.75 0.40 1.83
N LEU A 21 7.78 -0.44 2.16
CA LEU A 21 7.99 -1.85 2.46
C LEU A 21 8.55 -2.61 1.24
N VAL A 22 8.04 -2.32 0.03
CA VAL A 22 8.58 -2.88 -1.22
C VAL A 22 10.04 -2.49 -1.43
N GLN A 23 10.39 -1.21 -1.21
CA GLN A 23 11.77 -0.76 -1.30
C GLN A 23 12.66 -1.48 -0.28
N GLN A 24 12.24 -1.58 0.99
CA GLN A 24 12.99 -2.30 2.03
C GLN A 24 13.21 -3.77 1.63
N LEU A 25 12.15 -4.48 1.25
CA LEU A 25 12.22 -5.87 0.79
C LEU A 25 13.17 -6.04 -0.40
N ALA A 26 13.10 -5.16 -1.40
CA ALA A 26 13.92 -5.27 -2.60
C ALA A 26 15.41 -5.04 -2.34
N HIS A 27 15.76 -4.13 -1.42
CA HIS A 27 17.16 -3.82 -1.10
C HIS A 27 17.73 -4.73 0.00
N GLN A 28 16.93 -5.16 0.97
CA GLN A 28 17.39 -5.78 2.22
C GLN A 28 16.89 -7.23 2.41
N GLY A 29 15.81 -7.63 1.73
CA GLY A 29 15.17 -8.94 1.93
C GLY A 29 14.22 -9.01 3.13
N HIS A 30 14.21 -7.97 3.96
CA HIS A 30 13.31 -7.78 5.09
C HIS A 30 12.79 -6.32 5.12
N CYS A 31 11.78 -6.06 5.94
CA CYS A 31 11.19 -4.73 6.11
C CYS A 31 10.68 -4.57 7.54
N ASP A 32 10.08 -3.42 7.84
CA ASP A 32 9.34 -3.21 9.09
C ASP A 32 8.22 -4.25 9.23
N GLY A 33 8.29 -5.08 10.28
CA GLY A 33 7.41 -6.22 10.48
C GLY A 33 5.98 -5.84 10.86
N ASP A 34 5.84 -4.80 11.69
CA ASP A 34 4.55 -4.31 12.19
C ASP A 34 3.81 -3.58 11.07
N ALA A 35 4.49 -2.69 10.35
CA ALA A 35 3.91 -2.01 9.19
C ALA A 35 3.55 -3.00 8.07
N LEU A 36 4.32 -4.08 7.89
CA LEU A 36 3.95 -5.17 6.99
C LEU A 36 2.69 -5.89 7.47
N HIS A 37 2.61 -6.25 8.75
CA HIS A 37 1.43 -6.90 9.32
C HIS A 37 0.17 -6.06 9.10
N VAL A 38 0.21 -4.76 9.43
CA VAL A 38 -0.89 -3.81 9.20
C VAL A 38 -1.29 -3.78 7.72
N SER A 39 -0.32 -3.68 6.83
CA SER A 39 -0.57 -3.56 5.39
C SER A 39 -1.22 -4.84 4.84
N LEU A 40 -0.72 -6.02 5.24
CA LEU A 40 -1.30 -7.30 4.83
C LEU A 40 -2.69 -7.53 5.44
N ASN A 41 -2.88 -7.18 6.71
CA ASN A 41 -4.16 -7.32 7.39
C ASN A 41 -5.23 -6.44 6.73
N SER A 42 -4.84 -5.26 6.22
CA SER A 42 -5.77 -4.39 5.48
C SER A 42 -6.41 -5.09 4.27
N ILE A 43 -5.74 -6.07 3.64
CA ILE A 43 -6.30 -6.82 2.50
C ILE A 43 -7.48 -7.68 2.94
N ILE A 44 -7.37 -8.35 4.09
CA ILE A 44 -8.30 -9.39 4.54
C ILE A 44 -9.38 -8.85 5.48
N ASP A 45 -9.21 -7.66 6.06
CA ASP A 45 -10.28 -6.95 6.75
C ASP A 45 -11.24 -6.29 5.74
N MET A 46 -12.30 -7.03 5.41
CA MET A 46 -13.19 -6.72 4.29
C MET A 46 -14.34 -5.76 4.63
N ASN A 47 -14.68 -5.58 5.91
CA ASN A 47 -15.81 -4.75 6.32
C ASN A 47 -15.41 -3.66 7.35
N PRO A 48 -14.42 -2.80 7.04
CA PRO A 48 -13.97 -1.76 7.97
C PRO A 48 -15.04 -0.67 8.14
N SER A 49 -15.24 -0.21 9.39
CA SER A 49 -16.24 0.82 9.73
C SER A 49 -15.79 2.25 9.41
N SER A 50 -14.51 2.48 9.15
CA SER A 50 -13.92 3.76 8.80
C SER A 50 -12.62 3.59 7.99
N THR A 51 -12.11 4.69 7.44
CA THR A 51 -10.81 4.70 6.75
C THR A 51 -9.67 4.25 7.66
N LEU A 52 -9.68 4.66 8.93
CA LEU A 52 -8.66 4.26 9.90
C LEU A 52 -8.81 2.79 10.31
N ALA A 53 -10.05 2.27 10.36
CA ALA A 53 -10.32 0.87 10.69
C ALA A 53 -9.67 -0.10 9.67
N VAL A 54 -9.58 0.30 8.39
CA VAL A 54 -8.82 -0.44 7.36
C VAL A 54 -7.39 -0.79 7.79
N PHE A 55 -6.77 0.12 8.55
CA PHE A 55 -5.39 0.01 9.01
C PHE A 55 -5.30 -0.38 10.49
N GLY A 56 -6.34 -1.05 11.02
CA GLY A 56 -6.37 -1.54 12.40
C GLY A 56 -6.78 -0.50 13.45
N GLY A 57 -7.34 0.64 13.04
CA GLY A 57 -7.98 1.59 13.97
C GLY A 57 -7.05 2.51 14.75
N SER A 58 -5.73 2.50 14.47
CA SER A 58 -4.75 3.37 15.13
C SER A 58 -3.90 4.12 14.11
N GLU A 59 -3.70 5.42 14.31
CA GLU A 59 -2.83 6.25 13.46
C GLU A 59 -1.37 5.78 13.48
N ALA A 60 -0.93 5.19 14.60
CA ALA A 60 0.42 4.65 14.78
C ALA A 60 0.76 3.57 13.73
N ASN A 61 -0.25 2.79 13.32
CA ASN A 61 -0.12 1.73 12.33
C ASN A 61 0.23 2.24 10.93
N LEU A 62 0.09 3.55 10.69
CA LEU A 62 0.41 4.22 9.44
C LEU A 62 1.65 5.10 9.52
N ARG A 63 2.42 5.07 10.62
CA ARG A 63 3.59 5.93 10.82
C ARG A 63 4.58 5.86 9.64
N VAL A 64 4.96 4.65 9.23
CA VAL A 64 5.86 4.41 8.09
C VAL A 64 5.30 5.04 6.80
N GLY A 65 4.00 4.86 6.56
CA GLY A 65 3.30 5.45 5.42
C GLY A 65 3.26 6.97 5.43
N LEU A 66 2.98 7.57 6.59
CA LEU A 66 2.90 9.02 6.79
C LEU A 66 4.27 9.69 6.60
N GLU A 67 5.32 9.14 7.19
CA GLU A 67 6.70 9.64 6.99
C GLU A 67 7.12 9.52 5.52
N THR A 68 6.80 8.38 4.89
CA THR A 68 7.08 8.15 3.46
C THR A 68 6.32 9.14 2.57
N LEU A 69 5.05 9.43 2.89
CA LEU A 69 4.23 10.39 2.17
C LEU A 69 4.87 11.78 2.16
N LEU A 70 5.41 12.24 3.29
CA LEU A 70 6.13 13.52 3.34
C LEU A 70 7.31 13.55 2.37
N GLY A 71 8.07 12.46 2.28
CA GLY A 71 9.14 12.31 1.30
C GLY A 71 8.62 12.33 -0.14
N VAL A 72 7.58 11.55 -0.45
CA VAL A 72 7.02 11.44 -1.81
C VAL A 72 6.42 12.76 -2.31
N LEU A 73 5.75 13.53 -1.45
CA LEU A 73 5.13 14.80 -1.83
C LEU A 73 6.16 15.93 -2.00
N ASN A 74 7.23 15.93 -1.21
CA ASN A 74 8.19 17.03 -1.15
C ASN A 74 9.51 16.73 -1.87
N ALA A 75 9.73 15.50 -2.36
CA ALA A 75 10.94 15.16 -3.13
C ALA A 75 10.94 15.86 -4.49
N SER A 76 11.92 16.75 -4.67
CA SER A 76 12.18 17.42 -5.96
C SER A 76 13.11 16.61 -6.87
N SER A 77 13.89 15.68 -6.30
CA SER A 77 14.87 14.88 -7.04
C SER A 77 14.19 13.75 -7.81
N ARG A 78 14.50 13.66 -9.11
CA ARG A 78 14.07 12.54 -9.98
C ARG A 78 14.94 11.28 -9.85
N GLN A 79 15.98 11.33 -9.03
CA GLN A 79 16.97 10.27 -8.82
C GLN A 79 17.11 9.92 -7.33
N GLY A 80 17.68 8.75 -7.05
CA GLY A 80 17.91 8.25 -5.69
C GLY A 80 16.75 7.45 -5.11
N LEU A 81 16.92 6.99 -3.86
CA LEU A 81 15.98 6.13 -3.15
C LEU A 81 14.62 6.81 -2.93
N ASN A 82 14.57 8.13 -2.73
CA ASN A 82 13.29 8.84 -2.60
C ASN A 82 12.49 8.84 -3.91
N ALA A 83 13.17 8.94 -5.06
CA ALA A 83 12.50 8.87 -6.36
C ALA A 83 11.91 7.48 -6.63
N GLU A 84 12.51 6.41 -6.08
CA GLU A 84 11.97 5.05 -6.16
C GLU A 84 10.62 4.92 -5.45
N LEU A 85 10.50 5.48 -4.25
CA LEU A 85 9.24 5.53 -3.49
C LEU A 85 8.14 6.26 -4.28
N THR A 86 8.48 7.39 -4.91
CA THR A 86 7.55 8.14 -5.78
C THR A 86 7.13 7.29 -6.98
N ARG A 87 8.06 6.58 -7.64
CA ARG A 87 7.73 5.70 -8.78
C ARG A 87 6.78 4.58 -8.37
N TYR A 88 7.03 3.89 -7.25
CA TYR A 88 6.13 2.83 -6.77
C TYR A 88 4.75 3.38 -6.41
N THR A 89 4.69 4.49 -5.67
CA THR A 89 3.42 5.14 -5.29
C THR A 89 2.58 5.50 -6.52
N LEU A 90 3.19 6.14 -7.53
CA LEU A 90 2.49 6.51 -8.76
C LEU A 90 2.09 5.28 -9.59
N SER A 91 2.94 4.25 -9.64
CA SER A 91 2.65 3.02 -10.38
C SER A 91 1.46 2.27 -9.78
N LEU A 92 1.36 2.22 -8.45
CA LEU A 92 0.21 1.66 -7.73
C LEU A 92 -1.08 2.43 -8.08
N MET A 93 -1.05 3.77 -8.04
CA MET A 93 -2.21 4.59 -8.41
C MET A 93 -2.65 4.37 -9.87
N VAL A 94 -1.69 4.27 -10.80
CA VAL A 94 -2.01 4.01 -12.21
C VAL A 94 -2.63 2.64 -12.40
N LEU A 95 -2.06 1.61 -11.77
CA LEU A 95 -2.53 0.23 -11.91
C LEU A 95 -3.90 0.04 -11.25
N GLU A 96 -4.15 0.70 -10.13
CA GLU A 96 -5.47 0.70 -9.49
C GLU A 96 -6.53 1.37 -10.38
N ARG A 97 -6.21 2.45 -11.11
CA ARG A 97 -7.16 3.03 -12.08
C ARG A 97 -7.49 2.07 -13.21
N LYS A 98 -6.53 1.25 -13.65
CA LYS A 98 -6.78 0.18 -14.64
C LYS A 98 -7.67 -0.91 -14.06
N LEU A 99 -7.43 -1.33 -12.83
CA LEU A 99 -8.27 -2.27 -12.07
C LEU A 99 -9.71 -1.77 -11.97
N SER A 100 -9.91 -0.56 -11.47
CA SER A 100 -11.25 0.02 -11.29
C SER A 100 -11.99 0.29 -12.61
N SER A 101 -11.27 0.42 -13.74
CA SER A 101 -11.89 0.63 -15.06
C SER A 101 -12.15 -0.68 -15.81
N ALA A 102 -11.50 -1.79 -15.42
CA ALA A 102 -11.65 -3.08 -16.07
C ALA A 102 -12.92 -3.79 -15.58
N LYS A 103 -13.87 -4.04 -16.49
CA LYS A 103 -15.16 -4.66 -16.18
C LYS A 103 -14.97 -6.00 -15.47
N GLY A 104 -15.52 -6.13 -14.26
CA GLY A 104 -15.48 -7.36 -13.44
C GLY A 104 -14.16 -7.63 -12.71
N ALA A 105 -13.13 -6.78 -12.88
CA ALA A 105 -11.82 -7.00 -12.26
C ALA A 105 -11.84 -6.77 -10.74
N LEU A 106 -12.58 -5.77 -10.26
CA LEU A 106 -12.79 -5.55 -8.82
C LEU A 106 -13.57 -6.71 -8.16
N ASP A 107 -14.61 -7.22 -8.83
CA ASP A 107 -15.39 -8.37 -8.33
C ASP A 107 -14.50 -9.62 -8.26
N THR A 108 -13.70 -9.86 -9.29
CA THR A 108 -12.72 -10.96 -9.31
C THR A 108 -11.71 -10.82 -8.17
N LEU A 109 -11.18 -9.61 -7.95
CA LEU A 109 -10.25 -9.33 -6.86
C LEU A 109 -10.88 -9.62 -5.49
N GLY A 110 -12.10 -9.13 -5.25
CA GLY A 110 -12.83 -9.36 -4.00
C GLY A 110 -13.09 -10.85 -3.74
N ASN A 111 -13.51 -11.59 -4.77
CA ASN A 111 -13.73 -13.04 -4.67
C ASN A 111 -12.42 -13.80 -4.37
N ARG A 112 -11.31 -13.40 -5.01
CA ARG A 112 -10.00 -14.01 -4.75
C ARG A 112 -9.50 -13.74 -3.33
N ILE A 113 -9.71 -12.52 -2.81
CA ILE A 113 -9.36 -12.14 -1.43
C ILE A 113 -10.22 -12.91 -0.42
N ASN A 114 -11.55 -12.97 -0.61
CA ASN A 114 -12.45 -13.81 0.20
C ASN A 114 -11.97 -15.27 0.25
N GLY A 115 -11.49 -15.78 -0.89
CA GLY A 115 -10.96 -17.13 -1.00
C GLY A 115 -9.76 -17.44 -0.09
N LEU A 116 -9.05 -16.43 0.43
CA LEU A 116 -7.93 -16.57 1.37
C LEU A 116 -8.37 -17.04 2.77
N GLN A 117 -9.65 -16.87 3.13
CA GLN A 117 -10.17 -17.28 4.44
C GLN A 117 -9.89 -18.77 4.73
N ARG A 118 -9.98 -19.62 3.70
CA ARG A 118 -9.68 -21.06 3.82
C ARG A 118 -8.23 -21.34 4.20
N GLN A 119 -7.28 -20.52 3.75
CA GLN A 119 -5.88 -20.65 4.13
C GLN A 119 -5.62 -20.06 5.52
N LEU A 120 -6.30 -18.96 5.88
CA LEU A 120 -6.20 -18.33 7.20
C LEU A 120 -6.72 -19.25 8.34
N GLU A 121 -7.58 -20.22 8.04
CA GLU A 121 -7.99 -21.26 9.00
C GLU A 121 -6.84 -22.17 9.45
N HIS A 122 -5.75 -22.27 8.67
CA HIS A 122 -4.66 -23.22 8.90
C HIS A 122 -3.28 -22.58 9.01
N PHE A 123 -3.13 -21.34 8.56
CA PHE A 123 -1.85 -20.67 8.45
C PHE A 123 -1.95 -19.21 8.87
N ASP A 124 -0.94 -18.72 9.59
CA ASP A 124 -0.86 -17.32 9.96
C ASP A 124 -0.73 -16.40 8.74
N LEU A 125 -1.18 -15.15 8.90
CA LEU A 125 -1.15 -14.11 7.87
C LEU A 125 0.23 -13.91 7.22
N GLN A 126 1.31 -14.03 8.01
CA GLN A 126 2.69 -13.84 7.55
C GLN A 126 3.42 -15.14 7.17
N SER A 127 2.70 -16.28 7.14
CA SER A 127 3.25 -17.55 6.66
C SER A 127 3.65 -17.48 5.17
N GLU A 128 4.59 -18.33 4.75
CA GLU A 128 4.97 -18.43 3.34
C GLU A 128 3.78 -18.82 2.44
N THR A 129 2.86 -19.63 2.96
CA THR A 129 1.64 -20.04 2.27
C THR A 129 0.73 -18.86 1.96
N LEU A 130 0.39 -18.04 2.97
CA LEU A 130 -0.46 -16.87 2.76
C LEU A 130 0.23 -15.83 1.88
N MET A 131 1.52 -15.62 2.09
CA MET A 131 2.30 -14.70 1.28
C MET A 131 2.27 -15.08 -0.20
N SER A 132 2.44 -16.36 -0.50
CA SER A 132 2.38 -16.90 -1.86
C SER A 132 0.98 -16.80 -2.45
N ALA A 133 -0.07 -17.06 -1.65
CA ALA A 133 -1.45 -16.93 -2.08
C ALA A 133 -1.81 -15.47 -2.42
N MET A 134 -1.44 -14.51 -1.58
CA MET A 134 -1.62 -13.07 -1.85
C MET A 134 -0.81 -12.62 -3.07
N ALA A 135 0.43 -13.09 -3.20
CA ALA A 135 1.27 -12.82 -4.36
C ALA A 135 0.60 -13.31 -5.67
N ALA A 136 0.01 -14.51 -5.66
CA ALA A 136 -0.71 -15.06 -6.79
C ALA A 136 -1.92 -14.19 -7.18
N ILE A 137 -2.69 -13.67 -6.21
CA ILE A 137 -3.80 -12.75 -6.49
C ILE A 137 -3.29 -11.51 -7.23
N TYR A 138 -2.19 -10.90 -6.77
CA TYR A 138 -1.60 -9.76 -7.47
C TYR A 138 -1.15 -10.11 -8.89
N VAL A 139 -0.45 -11.25 -9.05
CA VAL A 139 0.09 -11.69 -10.34
C VAL A 139 -1.03 -11.99 -11.34
N ASP A 140 -2.09 -12.66 -10.90
CA ASP A 140 -3.18 -13.13 -11.78
C ASP A 140 -4.17 -12.02 -12.13
N VAL A 141 -4.54 -11.17 -11.15
CA VAL A 141 -5.68 -10.25 -11.27
C VAL A 141 -5.22 -8.84 -11.61
N ILE A 142 -4.11 -8.39 -11.04
CA ILE A 142 -3.72 -6.97 -11.06
C ILE A 142 -2.60 -6.72 -12.06
N SER A 143 -1.51 -7.50 -11.99
CA SER A 143 -0.31 -7.30 -12.80
C SER A 143 -0.54 -7.31 -14.33
N PRO A 144 -1.53 -8.06 -14.89
CA PRO A 144 -1.77 -8.08 -16.33
C PRO A 144 -2.47 -6.83 -16.87
N LEU A 145 -3.03 -5.98 -16.01
CA LEU A 145 -3.82 -4.81 -16.41
C LEU A 145 -2.98 -3.64 -16.96
N GLY A 146 -1.65 -3.73 -16.84
CA GLY A 146 -0.73 -2.71 -17.32
C GLY A 146 0.73 -3.16 -17.28
N PRO A 147 1.68 -2.26 -17.59
CA PRO A 147 3.10 -2.55 -17.48
C PRO A 147 3.47 -2.97 -16.05
N ARG A 148 4.35 -3.97 -15.91
CA ARG A 148 4.81 -4.43 -14.59
C ARG A 148 5.51 -3.30 -13.84
N ILE A 149 5.19 -3.17 -12.55
CA ILE A 149 5.92 -2.31 -11.62
C ILE A 149 7.36 -2.82 -11.54
N GLN A 150 8.31 -1.98 -11.96
CA GLN A 150 9.74 -2.32 -12.03
C GLN A 150 10.35 -2.19 -10.64
N VAL A 151 10.35 -3.29 -9.89
CA VAL A 151 10.96 -3.35 -8.57
C VAL A 151 12.47 -3.54 -8.71
N THR A 152 13.22 -2.56 -8.22
CA THR A 152 14.69 -2.52 -8.26
C THR A 152 15.26 -2.60 -6.85
N GLY A 153 16.42 -3.23 -6.69
CA GLY A 153 17.07 -3.43 -5.39
C GLY A 153 18.31 -4.29 -5.55
N SER A 154 18.67 -5.06 -4.53
CA SER A 154 19.76 -6.02 -4.62
C SER A 154 19.35 -7.21 -5.50
N PRO A 155 20.04 -7.47 -6.64
CA PRO A 155 19.67 -8.58 -7.52
C PRO A 155 19.73 -9.94 -6.82
N ALA A 156 20.71 -10.16 -5.94
CA ALA A 156 20.84 -11.39 -5.16
C ALA A 156 19.66 -11.60 -4.19
N VAL A 157 19.18 -10.52 -3.58
CA VAL A 157 17.99 -10.56 -2.69
C VAL A 157 16.73 -10.87 -3.50
N LEU A 158 16.55 -10.21 -4.64
CA LEU A 158 15.37 -10.37 -5.50
C LEU A 158 15.31 -11.72 -6.22
N GLN A 159 16.38 -12.53 -6.21
CA GLN A 159 16.34 -13.91 -6.69
C GLN A 159 15.57 -14.84 -5.74
N SER A 160 15.39 -14.48 -4.47
CA SER A 160 14.63 -15.29 -3.52
C SER A 160 13.13 -15.31 -3.88
N PRO A 161 12.52 -16.50 -4.10
CA PRO A 161 11.08 -16.62 -4.32
C PRO A 161 10.26 -16.07 -3.15
N GLN A 162 10.72 -16.24 -1.91
CA GLN A 162 10.05 -15.74 -0.71
C GLN A 162 10.04 -14.20 -0.69
N VAL A 163 11.14 -13.56 -1.06
CA VAL A 163 11.19 -12.09 -1.19
C VAL A 163 10.26 -11.62 -2.30
N GLN A 164 10.24 -12.30 -3.46
CA GLN A 164 9.30 -11.97 -4.53
C GLN A 164 7.84 -12.09 -4.09
N ALA A 165 7.48 -13.16 -3.37
CA ALA A 165 6.14 -13.34 -2.82
C ALA A 165 5.77 -12.19 -1.86
N LYS A 166 6.66 -11.85 -0.91
CA LYS A 166 6.48 -10.71 -0.01
C LYS A 166 6.29 -9.39 -0.77
N VAL A 167 7.12 -9.12 -1.77
CA VAL A 167 6.99 -7.90 -2.59
C VAL A 167 5.62 -7.85 -3.28
N ARG A 168 5.15 -8.95 -3.88
CA ARG A 168 3.86 -8.97 -4.59
C ARG A 168 2.66 -8.86 -3.63
N ALA A 169 2.70 -9.51 -2.48
CA ALA A 169 1.68 -9.36 -1.43
C ALA A 169 1.65 -7.92 -0.87
N THR A 170 2.81 -7.30 -0.67
CA THR A 170 2.88 -5.89 -0.26
C THR A 170 2.34 -4.94 -1.34
N LEU A 171 2.61 -5.21 -2.63
CA LEU A 171 2.02 -4.44 -3.74
C LEU A 171 0.49 -4.60 -3.79
N LEU A 172 -0.05 -5.80 -3.49
CA LEU A 172 -1.49 -6.02 -3.35
C LEU A 172 -2.10 -5.11 -2.26
N ALA A 173 -1.44 -4.99 -1.11
CA ALA A 173 -1.86 -4.06 -0.05
C ALA A 173 -1.85 -2.60 -0.53
N GLY A 174 -0.84 -2.22 -1.31
CA GLY A 174 -0.77 -0.88 -1.93
C GLY A 174 -1.92 -0.60 -2.90
N ILE A 175 -2.35 -1.59 -3.68
CA ILE A 175 -3.51 -1.49 -4.57
C ILE A 175 -4.80 -1.36 -3.75
N ARG A 176 -4.96 -2.15 -2.68
CA ARG A 176 -6.09 -2.02 -1.76
C ARG A 176 -6.18 -0.62 -1.14
N ALA A 177 -5.05 -0.05 -0.72
CA ALA A 177 -5.00 1.32 -0.21
C ALA A 177 -5.32 2.35 -1.30
N ALA A 178 -4.91 2.12 -2.56
CA ALA A 178 -5.26 2.99 -3.68
C ALA A 178 -6.76 2.95 -4.05
N VAL A 179 -7.41 1.78 -3.92
CA VAL A 179 -8.88 1.65 -4.07
C VAL A 179 -9.56 2.50 -2.99
N LEU A 180 -9.16 2.35 -1.73
CA LEU A 180 -9.67 3.14 -0.61
C LEU A 180 -9.46 4.63 -0.84
N TRP A 181 -8.26 5.03 -1.26
CA TRP A 181 -7.90 6.44 -1.50
C TRP A 181 -8.85 7.10 -2.50
N HIS A 182 -9.19 6.39 -3.57
CA HIS A 182 -10.17 6.87 -4.53
C HIS A 182 -11.60 6.91 -3.97
N GLN A 183 -12.01 5.90 -3.19
CA GLN A 183 -13.34 5.85 -2.56
C GLN A 183 -13.57 7.02 -1.57
N VAL A 184 -12.54 7.46 -0.84
CA VAL A 184 -12.62 8.60 0.09
C VAL A 184 -12.40 9.96 -0.58
N GLY A 185 -12.33 10.00 -1.91
CA GLY A 185 -12.29 11.23 -2.71
C GLY A 185 -10.89 11.72 -3.13
N GLY A 186 -9.88 10.87 -2.98
CA GLY A 186 -8.56 11.02 -3.56
C GLY A 186 -8.55 10.84 -5.08
N GLY A 187 -7.49 11.33 -5.72
CA GLY A 187 -7.29 11.18 -7.16
C GLY A 187 -6.24 12.13 -7.72
N ARG A 188 -5.89 11.98 -8.99
CA ARG A 188 -4.77 12.71 -9.63
C ARG A 188 -4.89 14.25 -9.49
N LEU A 189 -6.06 14.81 -9.80
CA LEU A 189 -6.29 16.26 -9.68
C LEU A 189 -6.33 16.70 -8.22
N GLN A 190 -6.97 15.92 -7.35
CA GLN A 190 -7.02 16.20 -5.93
C GLN A 190 -5.62 16.24 -5.32
N LEU A 191 -4.75 15.27 -5.63
CA LEU A 191 -3.36 15.23 -5.17
C LEU A 191 -2.56 16.45 -5.67
N MET A 192 -2.71 16.79 -6.95
CA MET A 192 -2.05 17.94 -7.56
C MET A 192 -2.39 19.26 -6.83
N PHE A 193 -3.66 19.49 -6.52
CA PHE A 193 -4.15 20.74 -5.91
C PHE A 193 -4.17 20.76 -4.38
N SER A 194 -3.83 19.66 -3.71
CA SER A 194 -3.92 19.57 -2.24
C SER A 194 -2.64 19.07 -1.57
N ARG A 195 -1.53 18.97 -2.31
CA ARG A 195 -0.24 18.54 -1.78
C ARG A 195 0.11 19.18 -0.42
N ASN A 196 0.00 20.50 -0.31
CA ASN A 196 0.27 21.20 0.96
C ASN A 196 -0.69 20.78 2.07
N ARG A 197 -1.98 20.62 1.78
CA ARG A 197 -2.98 20.18 2.77
C ARG A 197 -2.71 18.75 3.24
N LEU A 198 -2.36 17.84 2.34
CA LEU A 198 -2.00 16.47 2.67
C LEU A 198 -0.69 16.40 3.48
N THR A 199 0.31 17.19 3.10
CA THR A 199 1.56 17.34 3.87
C THR A 199 1.30 17.86 5.28
N THR A 200 0.49 18.91 5.43
CA THR A 200 0.13 19.47 6.74
C THR A 200 -0.63 18.43 7.58
N GLN A 201 -1.62 17.76 6.99
CA GLN A 201 -2.39 16.73 7.69
C GLN A 201 -1.50 15.57 8.18
N ALA A 202 -0.58 15.09 7.34
CA ALA A 202 0.33 14.02 7.73
C ALA A 202 1.28 14.44 8.86
N LYS A 203 1.77 15.69 8.84
CA LYS A 203 2.57 16.24 9.95
C LYS A 203 1.77 16.36 11.24
N GLN A 204 0.50 16.78 11.16
CA GLN A 204 -0.37 16.86 12.34
C GLN A 204 -0.60 15.49 12.98
N ILE A 205 -0.87 14.46 12.17
CA ILE A 205 -1.02 13.09 12.67
C ILE A 205 0.29 12.60 13.31
N LEU A 206 1.43 12.79 12.64
CA LEU A 206 2.73 12.40 13.18
C LEU A 206 3.07 13.10 14.51
N ALA A 207 2.74 14.39 14.65
CA ALA A 207 2.94 15.13 15.89
C ALA A 207 2.04 14.59 17.02
N HIS A 208 0.79 14.19 16.73
CA HIS A 208 -0.09 13.55 17.71
C HIS A 208 0.47 12.21 18.22
N LEU A 209 1.23 11.50 17.38
CA LEU A 209 1.86 10.21 17.73
C LEU A 209 3.15 10.34 18.55
N THR A 210 3.71 11.54 18.70
CA THR A 210 4.94 11.78 19.45
C THR A 210 4.76 12.95 20.44
N PRO A 211 3.88 12.82 21.45
CA PRO A 211 3.68 13.87 22.45
C PRO A 211 4.95 14.18 23.27
N GLU A 212 5.94 13.28 23.27
CA GLU A 212 7.22 13.42 23.95
C GLU A 212 8.27 14.27 23.21
N LEU A 213 8.00 14.70 21.97
CA LEU A 213 8.87 15.57 21.15
C LEU A 213 8.37 17.02 21.12
#